data_AF-A0A396YTU1-F1
#
_entry.id   AF-A0A396YTU1-F1
#
_cell.length_a   1.000
_cell.length_b   1.000
_cell.length_c   1.000
_cell.angle_alpha   90.00
_cell.angle_beta   90.00
_cell.angle_gamma   90.00
#
_symmetry.space_group_name_H-M   'P 1'
#
loop_
_entity.id
_entity.type
_entity.pdbx_description
1 polymer ?
#
loop_
_entity_poly.entity_id
_entity_poly.type
_entity_poly.pdbx_seq_one_letter_code
_entity_poly.pdbx_strand_id
1 'polypeptide(L)' 'MALSEKEFKFAKSNIEKLQEIITEIKNLREELPPPVSKKLNEGLGSLESGLFILLDSTYKG' A
#
# COMPACT_ATOMS: atom_id res chain seq x y z
N MET A 1 21.98 -6.18 -1.40
CA MET A 1 21.95 -7.37 -2.30
C MET A 1 20.69 -7.25 -3.11
N ALA A 2 20.76 -7.21 -4.44
CA ALA A 2 19.56 -7.11 -5.27
C ALA A 2 18.77 -8.44 -5.23
N LEU A 3 17.44 -8.36 -5.11
CA LEU A 3 16.53 -9.51 -5.15
C LEU A 3 16.72 -10.33 -6.44
N SER A 4 16.45 -11.63 -6.38
CA SER A 4 16.37 -12.44 -7.59
C SER A 4 15.17 -12.01 -8.46
N GLU A 5 15.21 -12.31 -9.76
CA GLU A 5 14.13 -11.90 -10.70
C GLU A 5 12.74 -12.41 -10.27
N LYS A 6 12.67 -13.64 -9.73
CA LYS A 6 11.43 -14.22 -9.22
C LYS A 6 10.90 -13.46 -8.01
N GLU A 7 11.77 -13.16 -7.05
CA GLU A 7 11.41 -12.40 -5.85
C GLU A 7 11.00 -10.97 -6.19
N PHE A 8 11.69 -10.33 -7.13
CA PHE A 8 11.35 -9.01 -7.62
C PHE A 8 9.97 -8.98 -8.30
N LYS A 9 9.67 -9.93 -9.19
CA LYS A 9 8.36 -10.03 -9.84
C LYS A 9 7.24 -10.27 -8.83
N PHE A 10 7.48 -11.14 -7.84
CA PHE A 10 6.54 -11.38 -6.76
C PHE A 10 6.29 -10.13 -5.92
N ALA A 11 7.36 -9.44 -5.49
CA ALA A 11 7.27 -8.21 -4.71
C ALA A 11 6.54 -7.12 -5.49
N LYS A 12 6.89 -6.91 -6.76
CA LYS A 12 6.24 -5.94 -7.66
C LYS A 12 4.73 -6.17 -7.76
N SER A 13 4.29 -7.41 -8.01
CA SER A 13 2.86 -7.70 -8.12
C SER A 13 2.09 -7.42 -6.82
N ASN A 14 2.71 -7.66 -5.65
CA ASN A 14 2.07 -7.36 -4.36
C ASN A 14 2.05 -5.86 -4.07
N ILE A 15 3.08 -5.11 -4.49
CA ILE A 15 3.12 -3.64 -4.43
C ILE A 15 1.97 -3.05 -5.26
N GLU A 16 1.79 -3.51 -6.49
CA GLU A 16 0.70 -3.07 -7.37
C GLU A 16 -0.68 -3.33 -6.75
N LYS A 17 -0.91 -4.54 -6.22
CA LYS A 17 -2.16 -4.87 -5.51
C LYS A 17 -2.40 -3.99 -4.29
N LEU A 18 -1.36 -3.71 -3.51
CA LEU A 18 -1.48 -2.86 -2.33
C LEU A 18 -1.79 -1.41 -2.73
N GLN A 19 -1.23 -0.91 -3.83
CA GLN A 19 -1.57 0.40 -4.39
C GLN A 19 -3.04 0.49 -4.82
N GLU A 20 -3.56 -0.55 -5.47
CA GLU A 20 -4.98 -0.64 -5.85
C GLU A 20 -5.88 -0.59 -4.61
N ILE A 21 -5.61 -1.42 -3.60
CA ILE A 21 -6.37 -1.44 -2.35
C ILE A 21 -6.35 -0.07 -1.65
N ILE A 22 -5.18 0.57 -1.55
CA ILE A 22 -5.07 1.92 -0.96
C ILE A 22 -5.92 2.92 -1.73
N THR A 23 -5.95 2.82 -3.06
CA THR A 23 -6.76 3.70 -3.92
C THR A 23 -8.25 3.48 -3.70
N GLU A 24 -8.70 2.22 -3.64
CA GLU A 24 -10.10 1.88 -3.36
C GLU A 24 -10.55 2.40 -1.98
N ILE A 25 -9.72 2.23 -0.95
CA ILE A 25 -10.01 2.72 0.40
C ILE A 25 -10.07 4.25 0.43
N LYS A 26 -9.20 4.94 -0.31
CA LYS A 26 -9.25 6.41 -0.44
C LYS A 26 -10.55 6.90 -1.07
N ASN A 27 -11.02 6.23 -2.11
CA ASN A 27 -12.30 6.55 -2.76
C ASN A 27 -13.48 6.31 -1.81
N LEU A 28 -13.50 5.14 -1.15
CA LEU A 28 -14.55 4.80 -0.18
C LEU A 28 -14.63 5.83 0.96
N ARG A 29 -13.48 6.36 1.41
CA ARG A 29 -13.41 7.38 2.46
C ARG A 29 -14.27 8.61 2.16
N GLU A 30 -14.31 9.04 0.91
CA GLU A 30 -15.02 10.27 0.49
C GLU A 30 -16.54 10.14 0.66
N GLU A 31 -17.05 8.91 0.66
CA GLU A 31 -18.48 8.60 0.79
C GLU A 31 -18.91 8.33 2.25
N LEU A 32 -17.96 8.28 3.20
CA LEU A 32 -18.20 7.85 4.57
C LEU A 32 -18.34 9.00 5.58
N PRO A 33 -19.21 8.86 6.59
CA PRO A 33 -19.37 9.88 7.62
C PRO A 33 -18.12 10.04 8.50
N PRO A 34 -17.93 11.21 9.15
CA PRO A 34 -16.71 11.58 9.86
C PRO A 34 -16.11 10.55 10.85
N PRO A 35 -16.89 9.86 11.71
CA PRO A 35 -16.31 8.90 12.64
C PRO A 35 -15.75 7.65 11.95
N VAL A 36 -16.32 7.26 10.81
CA VAL A 36 -15.87 6.10 10.04
C VAL A 36 -14.67 6.48 9.16
N SER A 37 -14.75 7.61 8.46
CA SER A 37 -13.65 8.09 7.62
C SER A 37 -12.38 8.42 8.44
N LYS A 38 -12.52 8.86 9.69
CA LYS A 38 -11.38 9.06 10.61
C LYS A 38 -10.65 7.75 10.92
N LYS A 39 -11.37 6.69 11.29
CA LYS A 39 -10.78 5.36 11.54
C LYS A 39 -10.15 4.78 10.27
N LEU A 40 -10.79 5.00 9.12
CA LEU A 40 -10.27 4.58 7.83
C LEU A 40 -8.94 5.28 7.49
N ASN A 41 -8.82 6.58 7.81
CA ASN A 41 -7.58 7.35 7.63
C ASN A 41 -6.42 6.81 8.49
N GLU A 42 -6.68 6.38 9.72
CA GLU A 42 -5.66 5.76 10.59
C GLU A 42 -5.14 4.44 9.98
N GLY A 43 -6.03 3.62 9.44
CA GLY A 43 -5.67 2.39 8.72
C GLY A 43 -4.92 2.66 7.41
N LEU A 44 -5.36 3.65 6.63
CA LEU A 44 -4.70 4.09 5.39
C LEU A 44 -3.24 4.48 5.63
N GLY A 45 -2.95 5.26 6.68
CA GLY A 45 -1.58 5.67 6.99
C GLY A 45 -0.64 4.47 7.28
N SER A 46 -1.18 3.41 7.89
CA SER A 46 -0.43 2.18 8.15
C SER A 46 -0.16 1.39 6.86
N LEU A 47 -1.14 1.31 5.96
CA LEU A 47 -0.99 0.67 4.65
C LEU A 47 0.00 1.42 3.75
N GLU A 48 -0.06 2.74 3.72
CA GLU A 48 0.88 3.58 2.95
C GLU A 48 2.31 3.45 3.46
N SER A 49 2.50 3.36 4.78
CA SER A 49 3.81 3.11 5.38
C SER A 49 4.36 1.74 5.00
N GLY A 50 3.52 0.69 5.03
CA GLY A 50 3.90 -0.65 4.57
C GLY A 50 4.28 -0.68 3.09
N LEU A 51 3.50 -0.01 2.24
CA LEU A 51 3.79 0.13 0.81
C LEU A 51 5.14 0.82 0.58
N PHE A 52 5.44 1.88 1.33
CA PHE A 52 6.71 2.59 1.24
C PHE A 52 7.90 1.68 1.55
N ILE A 53 7.82 0.90 2.64
CA ILE A 53 8.86 -0.07 3.02
C ILE A 53 9.05 -1.11 1.91
N LEU A 54 7.96 -1.66 1.37
CA LEU A 54 8.03 -2.65 0.29
C LEU A 54 8.66 -2.09 -0.99
N LEU A 55 8.32 -0.85 -1.36
CA LEU A 55 8.94 -0.16 -2.49
C LEU A 55 10.45 0.05 -2.27
N ASP A 56 10.83 0.52 -1.08
CA ASP A 56 12.24 0.75 -0.74
C ASP A 56 13.04 -0.56 -0.79
N SER A 57 12.55 -1.61 -0.13
CA SER A 57 13.21 -2.92 -0.10
C SER A 57 13.28 -3.60 -1.48
N THR A 58 12.32 -3.31 -2.37
CA THR A 58 12.24 -3.95 -3.69
C THR A 58 13.10 -3.24 -4.74
N TYR A 59 13.17 -1.91 -4.70
CA TYR A 59 13.78 -1.10 -5.78
C TYR A 59 15.09 -0.41 -5.39
N LYS A 60 15.35 -0.19 -4.10
CA LYS A 60 16.51 0.60 -3.63
C LYS A 60 17.47 -0.16 -2.72
N GLY A 61 17.16 -1.42 -2.41
CA GLY A 61 17.83 -2.27 -1.40
C GLY A 61 19.34 -2.18 -1.32
#